data_AF-A0AB38XQ76-F1
#
_entry.id   AF-A0AB38XQ76-F1
#
_cell.length_a   1.000
_cell.length_b   1.000
_cell.length_c   1.000
_cell.angle_alpha   90.00
_cell.angle_beta   90.00
_cell.angle_gamma   90.00
#
_symmetry.space_group_name_H-M   'P 1'
#
loop_
_entity.id
_entity.type
_entity.pdbx_description
1 polymer ?
#
loop_
_entity_poly.entity_id
_entity_poly.type
_entity_poly.pdbx_seq_one_letter_code
_entity_poly.pdbx_strand_id
1 'polypeptide(L)'
;MKDGYEAVVGQDGLGRPAWAYADQALRDYYDSEWSVPMWGEQGMFELLALLLFQAGMRWRLILARRPQLRRLFCSFDVDRVAAFTDTDVRQILDESAGIRNEQKVRAVIALANAVQKMRAVGGLPKVAWQAYDPDRPRPMRGEEVPSYSARSAELAKRLTEFGCKRVGARTAYAFMQACGIVDDNVPGTWRADVLADEQGNYYQDEYSYLGITNDLGADSLPGVGGIPGSEGGFAGQEYPPDEGVYWMKPGVEDGYANPDAS
;
A
#
# COMPACT_ATOMS: atom_id res chain seq x y z
N MET A 1 -11.02 8.48 17.03
CA MET A 1 -10.35 7.29 17.59
C MET A 1 -8.88 7.62 17.66
N LYS A 2 -8.39 7.96 18.85
CA LYS A 2 -6.96 8.14 19.12
C LYS A 2 -6.30 6.82 19.57
N ASP A 3 -7.12 5.78 19.76
CA ASP A 3 -6.72 4.50 20.37
C ASP A 3 -6.52 3.37 19.35
N GLY A 4 -6.61 3.67 18.05
CA GLY A 4 -6.57 2.64 17.00
C GLY A 4 -5.18 2.05 16.77
N TYR A 5 -4.13 2.81 17.09
CA TYR A 5 -2.74 2.46 16.79
C TYR A 5 -2.02 1.75 17.93
N GLU A 6 -2.60 1.70 19.13
CA GLU A 6 -1.98 1.02 20.27
C GLU A 6 -1.78 -0.47 19.96
N ALA A 7 -0.62 -1.01 20.37
CA ALA A 7 -0.30 -2.41 20.20
C ALA A 7 -1.19 -3.29 21.08
N VAL A 8 -1.81 -4.29 20.45
CA VAL A 8 -2.60 -5.33 21.11
C VAL A 8 -2.01 -6.68 20.71
N VAL A 9 -1.74 -7.53 21.71
CA VAL A 9 -1.23 -8.88 21.46
C VAL A 9 -2.39 -9.80 21.09
N GLY A 10 -2.27 -10.44 19.93
CA GLY A 10 -3.24 -11.40 19.41
C GLY A 10 -3.09 -12.79 20.03
N GLN A 11 -4.03 -13.69 19.69
CA GLN A 11 -3.96 -15.10 20.11
C GLN A 11 -2.77 -15.85 19.49
N ASP A 12 -2.24 -15.34 18.38
CA ASP A 12 -1.03 -15.82 17.71
C ASP A 12 0.27 -15.29 18.34
N GLY A 13 0.18 -14.52 19.44
CA GLY A 13 1.32 -13.96 20.15
C GLY A 13 1.94 -12.72 19.49
N LEU A 14 1.44 -12.29 18.33
CA LEU A 14 1.94 -11.12 17.61
C LEU A 14 1.22 -9.85 18.08
N GLY A 15 1.97 -8.77 18.25
CA GLY A 15 1.40 -7.45 18.56
C GLY A 15 1.00 -6.70 17.29
N ARG A 16 -0.20 -6.13 17.25
CA ARG A 16 -0.67 -5.30 16.11
C ARG A 16 -1.53 -4.14 16.60
N PRO A 17 -1.72 -3.07 15.80
CA PRO A 17 -2.70 -2.05 16.10
C PRO A 17 -4.10 -2.63 16.32
N ALA A 18 -4.86 -2.08 17.26
CA ALA A 18 -6.23 -2.53 17.55
C ALA A 18 -7.14 -2.58 16.30
N TRP A 19 -6.95 -1.66 15.34
CA TRP A 19 -7.71 -1.67 14.09
C TRP A 19 -7.44 -2.91 13.23
N ALA A 20 -6.25 -3.51 13.31
CA ALA A 20 -5.90 -4.69 12.53
C ALA A 20 -6.77 -5.89 12.95
N TYR A 21 -7.07 -6.04 14.24
CA TYR A 21 -7.87 -7.15 14.75
C TYR A 21 -9.36 -7.10 14.44
N ALA A 22 -9.87 -5.98 13.91
CA ALA A 22 -11.29 -5.84 13.62
C ALA A 22 -11.81 -6.81 12.54
N ASP A 23 -10.93 -7.34 11.68
CA ASP A 23 -11.27 -8.31 10.62
C ASP A 23 -10.01 -9.02 10.08
N GLN A 24 -10.14 -10.23 9.54
CA GLN A 24 -9.00 -10.96 8.95
C GLN A 24 -8.35 -10.18 7.80
N ALA A 25 -9.13 -9.51 6.93
CA ALA A 25 -8.57 -8.74 5.83
C ALA A 25 -7.74 -7.53 6.32
N LEU A 26 -8.08 -6.96 7.48
CA LEU A 26 -7.30 -5.88 8.09
C LEU A 26 -6.03 -6.40 8.74
N ARG A 27 -6.06 -7.59 9.36
CA ARG A 27 -4.86 -8.28 9.85
C ARG A 27 -3.90 -8.57 8.70
N ASP A 28 -4.38 -9.22 7.65
CA ASP A 28 -3.58 -9.57 6.47
C ASP A 28 -2.97 -8.31 5.83
N TYR A 29 -3.75 -7.23 5.71
CA TYR A 29 -3.28 -5.94 5.19
C TYR A 29 -2.19 -5.34 6.08
N TYR A 30 -2.37 -5.33 7.40
CA TYR A 30 -1.32 -4.87 8.32
C TYR A 30 -0.06 -5.73 8.18
N ASP A 31 -0.24 -7.05 8.13
CA ASP A 31 0.88 -7.97 8.21
C ASP A 31 1.73 -8.01 6.93
N SER A 32 1.13 -7.77 5.77
CA SER A 32 1.80 -7.92 4.47
C SER A 32 1.98 -6.63 3.67
N GLU A 33 1.20 -5.58 3.93
CA GLU A 33 1.17 -4.40 3.05
C GLU A 33 1.44 -3.08 3.79
N TRP A 34 0.78 -2.84 4.92
CA TRP A 34 0.78 -1.53 5.55
C TRP A 34 2.16 -1.14 6.09
N SER A 35 2.66 0.03 5.71
CA SER A 35 3.98 0.54 6.12
C SER A 35 5.15 -0.29 5.57
N VAL A 36 4.91 -1.13 4.55
CA VAL A 36 5.98 -1.66 3.70
C VAL A 36 6.37 -0.60 2.66
N PRO A 37 7.67 -0.26 2.51
CA PRO A 37 8.15 0.65 1.48
C PRO A 37 7.73 0.18 0.10
N MET A 38 7.09 1.08 -0.62
CA MET A 38 6.68 0.84 -1.98
C MET A 38 7.49 1.74 -2.90
N TRP A 39 7.94 1.21 -4.04
CA TRP A 39 8.67 1.98 -5.06
C TRP A 39 8.07 1.84 -6.46
N GLY A 40 7.16 0.89 -6.69
CA GLY A 40 6.48 0.70 -7.97
C GLY A 40 5.39 1.74 -8.23
N GLU A 41 5.38 2.32 -9.44
CA GLU A 41 4.41 3.34 -9.86
C GLU A 41 2.96 2.82 -9.81
N GLN A 42 2.70 1.65 -10.39
CA GLN A 42 1.36 1.06 -10.45
C GLN A 42 0.80 0.73 -9.06
N GLY A 43 1.63 0.20 -8.16
CA GLY A 43 1.23 -0.09 -6.78
C GLY A 43 0.86 1.19 -6.01
N MET A 44 1.68 2.24 -6.13
CA MET A 44 1.40 3.52 -5.49
C MET A 44 0.16 4.20 -6.07
N PHE A 45 -0.04 4.10 -7.39
CA PHE A 45 -1.23 4.60 -8.07
C PHE A 45 -2.49 3.85 -7.60
N GLU A 46 -2.45 2.52 -7.54
CA GLU A 46 -3.54 1.71 -6.96
C GLU A 46 -3.86 2.19 -5.54
N LEU A 47 -2.86 2.30 -4.67
CA LEU A 47 -3.07 2.70 -3.27
C LEU A 47 -3.72 4.09 -3.14
N LEU A 48 -3.25 5.08 -3.90
CA LEU A 48 -3.88 6.41 -3.93
C LEU A 48 -5.32 6.34 -4.46
N ALA A 49 -5.58 5.55 -5.50
CA ALA A 49 -6.93 5.37 -6.03
C ALA A 49 -7.87 4.72 -4.99
N LEU A 50 -7.40 3.71 -4.24
CA LEU A 50 -8.15 3.11 -3.14
C LEU A 50 -8.48 4.12 -2.03
N LEU A 51 -7.53 5.00 -1.68
CA LEU A 51 -7.73 6.07 -0.71
C LEU A 51 -8.75 7.12 -1.19
N LEU A 52 -8.81 7.42 -2.49
CA LEU A 52 -9.86 8.27 -3.07
C LEU A 52 -11.25 7.62 -2.91
N PHE A 53 -11.34 6.29 -3.03
CA PHE A 53 -12.59 5.58 -2.76
C PHE A 53 -12.95 5.52 -1.28
N GLN A 54 -11.98 5.50 -0.37
CA GLN A 54 -12.22 5.38 1.07
C GLN A 54 -13.12 6.48 1.66
N ALA A 55 -13.12 7.70 1.11
CA ALA A 55 -13.88 8.82 1.66
C ALA A 55 -15.36 8.44 1.96
N GLY A 56 -15.72 8.38 3.25
CA GLY A 56 -17.06 7.99 3.73
C GLY A 56 -17.26 6.49 4.01
N MET A 57 -16.20 5.67 4.01
CA MET A 57 -16.26 4.22 4.22
C MET A 57 -15.11 3.72 5.09
N ARG A 58 -15.34 2.59 5.77
CA ARG A 58 -14.28 1.89 6.53
C ARG A 58 -13.28 1.25 5.56
N TRP A 59 -11.98 1.28 5.88
CA TRP A 59 -10.92 0.74 5.03
C TRP A 59 -11.14 -0.74 4.65
N ARG A 60 -11.64 -1.56 5.59
CA ARG A 60 -12.06 -2.95 5.34
C ARG A 60 -12.98 -3.11 4.12
N LEU A 61 -13.92 -2.19 3.92
CA LEU A 61 -14.84 -2.23 2.79
C LEU A 61 -14.14 -1.89 1.47
N ILE A 62 -13.07 -1.09 1.52
CA ILE A 62 -12.23 -0.84 0.35
C ILE A 62 -11.39 -2.07 0.02
N LEU A 63 -10.75 -2.70 1.01
CA LEU A 63 -10.00 -3.94 0.82
C LEU A 63 -10.89 -5.04 0.21
N ALA A 64 -12.09 -5.24 0.75
CA ALA A 64 -13.06 -6.21 0.21
C ALA A 64 -13.48 -5.90 -1.24
N ARG A 65 -13.45 -4.64 -1.66
CA ARG A 65 -13.79 -4.20 -3.02
C ARG A 65 -12.58 -4.10 -3.95
N ARG A 66 -11.36 -4.24 -3.44
CA ARG A 66 -10.13 -4.11 -4.22
C ARG A 66 -10.11 -5.03 -5.45
N PRO A 67 -10.55 -6.31 -5.40
CA PRO A 67 -10.60 -7.14 -6.61
C PRO A 67 -11.55 -6.59 -7.69
N GLN A 68 -12.72 -6.10 -7.29
CA GLN A 68 -13.66 -5.46 -8.22
C GLN A 68 -13.08 -4.16 -8.79
N LEU A 69 -12.43 -3.35 -7.96
CA LEU A 69 -11.78 -2.12 -8.39
C LEU A 69 -10.66 -2.38 -9.38
N ARG A 70 -9.81 -3.39 -9.13
CA ARG A 70 -8.79 -3.85 -10.08
C ARG A 70 -9.41 -4.21 -11.42
N ARG A 71 -10.50 -4.99 -11.45
CA ARG A 71 -11.20 -5.31 -12.71
C ARG A 71 -11.67 -4.05 -13.45
N LEU A 72 -12.35 -3.15 -12.73
CA LEU A 72 -12.97 -1.94 -13.31
C LEU A 72 -11.93 -0.92 -13.78
N PHE A 73 -10.75 -0.88 -13.17
CA PHE A 73 -9.67 0.06 -13.49
C PHE A 73 -8.48 -0.63 -14.17
N CYS A 74 -8.72 -1.71 -14.93
CA CYS A 74 -7.67 -2.40 -15.72
C CYS A 74 -6.41 -2.74 -14.91
N SER A 75 -6.58 -3.36 -13.74
CA SER A 75 -5.54 -3.65 -12.75
C SER A 75 -4.75 -2.43 -12.29
N PHE A 76 -5.34 -1.24 -12.42
CA PHE A 76 -4.69 0.05 -12.19
C PHE A 76 -3.50 0.33 -13.11
N ASP A 77 -3.50 -0.21 -14.33
CA ASP A 77 -2.58 0.26 -15.37
C ASP A 77 -2.79 1.76 -15.60
N VAL A 78 -1.75 2.56 -15.36
CA VAL A 78 -1.83 4.03 -15.35
C VAL A 78 -2.24 4.55 -16.73
N ASP A 79 -1.65 4.02 -17.79
CA ASP A 79 -1.86 4.52 -19.15
C ASP A 79 -3.26 4.17 -19.66
N ARG A 80 -3.73 2.95 -19.36
CA ARG A 80 -5.10 2.51 -19.69
C ARG A 80 -6.14 3.32 -18.94
N VAL A 81 -5.96 3.55 -17.65
CA VAL A 81 -6.92 4.32 -16.85
C VAL A 81 -6.92 5.80 -17.26
N ALA A 82 -5.76 6.37 -17.61
CA ALA A 82 -5.68 7.74 -18.11
C ALA A 82 -6.44 7.93 -19.43
N ALA A 83 -6.55 6.88 -20.25
CA ALA A 83 -7.27 6.86 -21.51
C ALA A 83 -8.79 6.62 -21.38
N PHE A 84 -9.33 6.43 -20.18
CA PHE A 84 -10.77 6.21 -19.97
C PHE A 84 -11.60 7.41 -20.46
N THR A 85 -12.68 7.08 -21.15
CA THR A 85 -13.66 8.00 -21.73
C THR A 85 -14.92 8.12 -20.88
N ASP A 86 -15.86 8.99 -21.27
CA ASP A 86 -17.17 9.07 -20.62
C ASP A 86 -17.97 7.76 -20.75
N THR A 87 -17.71 6.94 -21.77
CA THR A 87 -18.34 5.62 -21.92
C THR A 87 -17.84 4.68 -20.82
N ASP A 88 -16.53 4.64 -20.57
CA ASP A 88 -15.94 3.81 -19.52
C ASP A 88 -16.44 4.24 -18.13
N VAL A 89 -16.57 5.56 -17.91
CA VAL A 89 -17.14 6.10 -16.67
C VAL A 89 -18.56 5.59 -16.45
N ARG A 90 -19.43 5.64 -17.47
CA ARG A 90 -20.82 5.13 -17.37
C ARG A 90 -20.83 3.62 -17.10
N GLN A 91 -20.01 2.86 -17.81
CA GLN A 91 -19.91 1.41 -17.61
C GLN A 91 -19.48 1.05 -16.17
N ILE A 92 -18.50 1.76 -15.61
CA ILE A 92 -18.06 1.56 -14.21
C ILE A 92 -19.19 1.88 -13.22
N LEU A 93 -19.98 2.94 -13.48
CA LEU A 93 -21.11 3.32 -12.63
C LEU A 93 -22.24 2.28 -12.69
N ASP A 94 -22.50 1.71 -13.86
CA ASP A 94 -23.54 0.70 -14.06
C ASP A 94 -23.15 -0.67 -13.49
N GLU A 95 -21.89 -1.09 -13.66
CA GLU A 95 -21.40 -2.40 -13.20
C GLU A 95 -21.19 -2.46 -11.68
N SER A 96 -21.06 -1.32 -11.00
CA SER A 96 -20.68 -1.30 -9.59
C SER A 96 -21.87 -1.01 -8.67
N ALA A 97 -22.32 -2.03 -7.95
CA ALA A 97 -23.31 -1.84 -6.88
C ALA A 97 -22.80 -0.88 -5.76
N GLY A 98 -21.47 -0.69 -5.64
CA GLY A 98 -20.80 0.06 -4.59
C GLY A 98 -20.05 1.33 -4.99
N ILE A 99 -19.80 1.61 -6.28
CA ILE A 99 -19.09 2.81 -6.75
C ILE A 99 -20.10 3.72 -7.49
N ARG A 100 -21.05 4.26 -6.74
CA ARG A 100 -22.12 5.13 -7.28
C ARG A 100 -21.72 6.61 -7.39
N ASN A 101 -20.44 6.93 -7.27
CA ASN A 101 -19.95 8.30 -7.20
C ASN A 101 -19.04 8.58 -8.40
N GLU A 102 -19.62 9.19 -9.43
CA GLU A 102 -18.92 9.61 -10.66
C GLU A 102 -17.69 10.48 -10.35
N GLN A 103 -17.78 11.37 -9.37
CA GLN A 103 -16.66 12.24 -9.00
C GLN A 103 -15.47 11.45 -8.44
N LYS A 104 -15.68 10.25 -7.86
CA LYS A 104 -14.58 9.38 -7.42
C LYS A 104 -13.94 8.67 -8.61
N VAL A 105 -14.73 8.17 -9.56
CA VAL A 105 -14.22 7.57 -10.80
C VAL A 105 -13.39 8.58 -11.58
N ARG A 106 -13.92 9.80 -11.79
CA ARG A 106 -13.19 10.88 -12.48
C ARG A 106 -11.94 11.33 -11.71
N ALA A 107 -11.94 11.26 -10.38
CA ALA A 107 -10.74 11.58 -9.60
C ALA A 107 -9.61 10.55 -9.81
N VAL A 108 -9.95 9.27 -10.00
CA VAL A 108 -8.97 8.22 -10.34
C VAL A 108 -8.40 8.43 -11.74
N ILE A 109 -9.24 8.78 -12.72
CA ILE A 109 -8.77 9.14 -14.08
C ILE A 109 -7.86 10.37 -14.04
N ALA A 110 -8.22 11.41 -13.27
CA ALA A 110 -7.39 12.59 -13.08
C ALA A 110 -6.05 12.26 -12.39
N LEU A 111 -6.06 11.33 -11.43
CA LEU A 111 -4.85 10.80 -10.79
C LEU A 111 -3.96 10.08 -11.81
N ALA A 112 -4.51 9.21 -12.66
CA ALA A 112 -3.74 8.50 -13.69
C ALA A 112 -3.04 9.47 -14.65
N ASN A 113 -3.77 10.48 -15.13
CA ASN A 113 -3.22 11.56 -15.95
C ASN A 113 -2.13 12.36 -15.23
N ALA A 114 -2.27 12.58 -13.92
CA ALA A 114 -1.26 13.26 -13.12
C ALA A 114 0.01 12.41 -12.95
N VAL A 115 -0.14 11.09 -12.73
CA VAL A 115 0.99 10.15 -12.63
C VAL A 115 1.78 10.11 -13.95
N GLN A 116 1.12 10.05 -15.10
CA GLN A 116 1.78 10.16 -16.41
C GLN A 116 2.63 11.44 -16.52
N LYS A 117 2.12 12.58 -16.06
CA LYS A 117 2.87 13.85 -16.05
C LYS A 117 4.06 13.83 -15.10
N MET A 118 3.94 13.15 -13.96
CA MET A 118 5.05 13.02 -13.00
C MET A 118 6.23 12.24 -13.57
N ARG A 119 6.03 11.35 -14.56
CA ARG A 119 7.14 10.63 -15.23
C ARG A 119 8.22 11.58 -15.75
N ALA A 120 7.85 12.79 -16.20
CA ALA A 120 8.80 13.82 -16.65
C ALA A 120 9.74 14.35 -15.55
N VAL A 121 9.40 14.18 -14.27
CA VAL A 121 10.25 14.55 -13.12
C VAL A 121 10.77 13.33 -12.35
N GLY A 122 10.59 12.12 -12.89
CA GLY A 122 11.03 10.85 -12.33
C GLY A 122 9.92 10.01 -11.66
N GLY A 123 8.65 10.29 -11.95
CA GLY A 123 7.52 9.43 -11.61
C GLY A 123 6.90 9.68 -10.24
N LEU A 124 5.75 9.04 -9.99
CA LEU A 124 5.04 9.10 -8.72
C LEU A 124 5.92 8.67 -7.53
N PRO A 125 6.71 7.58 -7.59
CA PRO A 125 7.57 7.17 -6.48
C PRO A 125 8.52 8.27 -6.04
N LYS A 126 9.25 8.89 -6.99
CA LYS A 126 10.18 9.97 -6.67
C LYS A 126 9.46 11.20 -6.09
N VAL A 127 8.28 11.55 -6.59
CA VAL A 127 7.47 12.66 -6.04
C VAL A 127 6.99 12.34 -4.63
N ALA A 128 6.55 11.11 -4.37
CA ALA A 128 6.04 10.69 -3.07
C ALA A 128 7.14 10.66 -2.00
N TRP A 129 8.27 10.02 -2.31
CA TRP A 129 9.38 9.85 -1.37
C TRP A 129 10.12 11.15 -1.02
N GLN A 130 9.89 12.26 -1.74
CA GLN A 130 10.30 13.60 -1.28
C GLN A 130 9.68 14.01 0.05
N ALA A 131 8.57 13.38 0.47
CA ALA A 131 7.92 13.62 1.75
C ALA A 131 8.57 12.86 2.92
N TYR A 132 9.54 11.98 2.64
CA TYR A 132 10.29 11.26 3.67
C TYR A 132 11.09 12.24 4.53
N ASP A 133 11.16 11.94 5.82
CA ASP A 133 11.90 12.72 6.81
C ASP A 133 12.66 11.74 7.72
N PRO A 134 13.98 11.56 7.52
CA PRO A 134 14.78 10.60 8.29
C PRO A 134 14.89 11.00 9.77
N ASP A 135 14.72 12.28 10.09
CA ASP A 135 14.86 12.78 11.46
C ASP A 135 13.54 12.75 12.24
N ARG A 136 12.44 12.32 11.59
CA ARG A 136 11.13 12.22 12.24
C ARG A 136 11.15 11.06 13.25
N PRO A 137 10.91 11.33 14.55
CA PRO A 137 10.84 10.27 15.54
C PRO A 137 9.62 9.37 15.31
N ARG A 138 9.81 8.06 15.53
CA ARG A 138 8.71 7.09 15.60
C ARG A 138 7.80 7.41 16.79
N PRO A 139 6.46 7.34 16.64
CA PRO A 139 5.54 7.51 17.77
C PRO A 139 5.70 6.36 18.77
N MET A 140 5.74 6.69 20.06
CA MET A 140 5.90 5.70 21.14
C MET A 140 4.55 5.17 21.64
N ARG A 141 3.46 5.87 21.36
CA ARG A 141 2.09 5.52 21.77
C ARG A 141 1.09 5.78 20.67
N GLY A 142 -0.02 5.04 20.65
CA GLY A 142 -1.04 5.17 19.61
C GLY A 142 -1.63 6.59 19.49
N GLU A 143 -1.71 7.32 20.61
CA GLU A 143 -2.20 8.70 20.65
C GLU A 143 -1.26 9.73 20.00
N GLU A 144 0.02 9.38 19.82
CA GLU A 144 1.05 10.22 19.21
C GLU A 144 1.03 10.11 17.67
N VAL A 145 0.39 9.07 17.12
CA VAL A 145 0.26 8.89 15.66
C VAL A 145 -0.62 9.99 15.09
N PRO A 146 -0.07 10.90 14.26
CA PRO A 146 -0.85 12.02 13.76
C PRO A 146 -1.77 11.59 12.62
N SER A 147 -2.78 12.41 12.33
CA SER A 147 -3.68 12.19 11.18
C SER A 147 -3.26 12.95 9.91
N TYR A 148 -2.27 13.84 10.03
CA TYR A 148 -1.63 14.60 8.96
C TYR A 148 -0.32 15.22 9.47
N SER A 149 0.55 15.67 8.57
CA SER A 149 1.79 16.38 8.88
C SER A 149 2.03 17.56 7.93
N ALA A 150 3.03 18.39 8.20
CA ALA A 150 3.45 19.44 7.27
C ALA A 150 3.92 18.84 5.93
N ARG A 151 4.68 17.74 5.98
CA ARG A 151 5.14 16.98 4.80
C ARG A 151 3.99 16.38 4.01
N SER A 152 2.94 15.88 4.67
CA SER A 152 1.77 15.37 3.95
C SER A 152 0.94 16.47 3.30
N ALA A 153 0.92 17.68 3.89
CA ALA A 153 0.32 18.85 3.25
C ALA A 153 1.11 19.30 2.02
N GLU A 154 2.45 19.27 2.08
CA GLU A 154 3.34 19.54 0.95
C GLU A 154 3.14 18.50 -0.17
N LEU A 155 3.11 17.21 0.16
CA LEU A 155 2.84 16.14 -0.81
C LEU A 155 1.46 16.33 -1.46
N ALA A 156 0.41 16.61 -0.67
CA ALA A 156 -0.92 16.87 -1.21
C ALA A 156 -0.95 18.06 -2.18
N LYS A 157 -0.24 19.14 -1.85
CA LYS A 157 -0.07 20.30 -2.73
C LYS A 157 0.64 19.88 -4.03
N ARG A 158 1.75 19.15 -3.93
CA ARG A 158 2.52 18.68 -5.07
C ARG A 158 1.70 17.79 -6.01
N LEU A 159 0.96 16.83 -5.46
CA LEU A 159 0.04 15.99 -6.24
C LEU A 159 -1.03 16.83 -6.95
N THR A 160 -1.55 17.87 -6.28
CA THR A 160 -2.54 18.79 -6.87
C THR A 160 -1.94 19.61 -8.03
N GLU A 161 -0.68 20.02 -7.95
CA GLU A 161 0.04 20.72 -9.03
C GLU A 161 0.12 19.87 -10.31
N PHE A 162 0.25 18.54 -10.20
CA PHE A 162 0.20 17.62 -11.34
C PHE A 162 -1.23 17.33 -11.85
N GLY A 163 -2.25 17.75 -11.11
CA GLY A 163 -3.65 17.63 -11.50
C GLY A 163 -4.48 16.62 -10.70
N CYS A 164 -3.90 15.97 -9.69
CA CYS A 164 -4.65 15.09 -8.78
C CYS A 164 -5.80 15.86 -8.13
N LYS A 165 -6.92 15.16 -7.90
CA LYS A 165 -8.12 15.73 -7.27
C LYS A 165 -8.44 14.99 -5.99
N ARG A 166 -8.99 15.70 -5.01
CA ARG A 166 -9.49 15.14 -3.72
C ARG A 166 -8.43 14.43 -2.87
N VAL A 167 -7.16 14.78 -3.04
CA VAL A 167 -6.07 14.35 -2.16
C VAL A 167 -5.72 15.51 -1.23
N GLY A 168 -6.25 15.48 -0.01
CA GLY A 168 -5.90 16.44 1.05
C GLY A 168 -4.77 15.91 1.94
N ALA A 169 -4.26 16.74 2.85
CA ALA A 169 -3.15 16.38 3.75
C ALA A 169 -3.38 15.09 4.55
N ARG A 170 -4.62 14.79 4.94
CA ARG A 170 -4.96 13.52 5.62
C ARG A 170 -4.88 12.31 4.70
N THR A 171 -5.37 12.44 3.47
CA THR A 171 -5.27 11.39 2.45
C THR A 171 -3.81 11.13 2.09
N ALA A 172 -3.02 12.19 1.91
CA ALA A 172 -1.59 12.07 1.66
C ALA A 172 -0.86 11.43 2.85
N TYR A 173 -1.24 11.73 4.09
CA TYR A 173 -0.64 11.09 5.26
C TYR A 173 -0.99 9.60 5.34
N ALA A 174 -2.26 9.24 5.12
CA ALA A 174 -2.67 7.83 5.04
C ALA A 174 -1.94 7.08 3.92
N PHE A 175 -1.69 7.74 2.79
CA PHE A 175 -0.84 7.21 1.72
C PHE A 175 0.59 6.99 2.21
N MET A 176 1.22 8.00 2.79
CA MET A 176 2.58 7.91 3.33
C MET A 176 2.74 6.77 4.34
N GLN A 177 1.75 6.59 5.23
CA GLN A 177 1.72 5.47 6.18
C GLN A 177 1.60 4.13 5.45
N ALA A 178 0.66 4.02 4.51
CA ALA A 178 0.39 2.77 3.83
C ALA A 178 1.54 2.31 2.92
N CYS A 179 2.29 3.23 2.30
CA CYS A 179 3.43 2.90 1.43
C CYS A 179 4.81 3.02 2.10
N GLY A 180 4.86 3.13 3.43
CA GLY A 180 6.12 3.09 4.19
C GLY A 180 6.98 4.36 4.13
N ILE A 181 6.46 5.48 3.62
CA ILE A 181 7.16 6.78 3.68
C ILE A 181 7.23 7.29 5.12
N VAL A 182 6.25 6.94 5.95
CA VAL A 182 6.35 7.14 7.40
C VAL A 182 6.17 5.81 8.11
N ASP A 183 6.97 5.63 9.14
CA ASP A 183 6.81 4.55 10.08
C ASP A 183 6.02 5.04 11.30
N ASP A 184 4.82 4.48 11.45
CA ASP A 184 3.90 4.74 12.54
C ASP A 184 3.57 3.44 13.31
N ASN A 185 4.40 2.41 13.16
CA ASN A 185 4.31 1.22 13.99
C ASN A 185 4.77 1.58 15.41
N VAL A 186 3.85 1.55 16.37
CA VAL A 186 4.19 1.81 17.78
C VAL A 186 4.91 0.59 18.40
N PRO A 187 5.77 0.79 19.42
CA PRO A 187 6.42 -0.30 20.13
C PRO A 187 5.45 -1.39 20.60
N GLY A 188 5.91 -2.64 20.55
CA GLY A 188 5.09 -3.80 20.88
C GLY A 188 4.19 -4.27 19.73
N THR A 189 4.18 -3.58 18.59
CA THR A 189 3.74 -4.19 17.34
C THR A 189 4.88 -5.00 16.72
N TRP A 190 4.59 -6.16 16.14
CA TRP A 190 5.64 -7.04 15.62
C TRP A 190 6.44 -6.38 14.49
N ARG A 191 5.82 -5.47 13.72
CA ARG A 191 6.53 -4.69 12.69
C ARG A 191 7.46 -3.65 13.28
N ALA A 192 7.12 -3.01 14.40
CA ALA A 192 8.05 -2.09 15.06
C ALA A 192 9.33 -2.82 15.50
N ASP A 193 9.20 -4.10 15.88
CA ASP A 193 10.28 -4.94 16.38
C ASP A 193 11.15 -5.52 15.24
N VAL A 194 10.56 -5.81 14.07
CA VAL A 194 11.27 -6.38 12.90
C VAL A 194 11.88 -5.32 11.99
N LEU A 195 11.26 -4.14 11.88
CA LEU A 195 11.68 -3.07 10.95
C LEU A 195 12.69 -2.09 11.54
N ALA A 196 13.08 -2.26 12.80
CA ALA A 196 14.10 -1.45 13.44
C ALA A 196 15.48 -2.11 13.29
N ASP A 197 16.48 -1.35 12.83
CA ASP A 197 17.87 -1.72 13.11
C ASP A 197 18.18 -1.60 14.61
N GLU A 198 19.39 -1.99 15.04
CA GLU A 198 19.83 -1.91 16.44
C GLU A 198 19.78 -0.46 17.01
N GLN A 199 19.68 0.55 16.16
CA GLN A 199 19.60 1.97 16.51
C GLN A 199 18.17 2.54 16.35
N GLY A 200 17.19 1.74 15.92
CA GLY A 200 15.81 2.15 15.68
C GLY A 200 15.55 2.86 14.35
N ASN A 201 16.51 2.86 13.41
CA ASN A 201 16.32 3.42 12.07
C ASN A 201 15.73 2.40 11.10
N TYR A 202 15.11 2.94 10.04
CA TYR A 202 14.46 2.16 9.00
C TYR A 202 15.43 1.85 7.84
N TYR A 203 15.28 0.66 7.26
CA TYR A 203 16.02 0.17 6.10
C TYR A 203 15.65 0.93 4.81
N GLN A 204 16.56 1.80 4.33
CA GLN A 204 16.25 2.88 3.39
C GLN A 204 16.36 2.49 1.89
N ASP A 205 16.85 1.31 1.60
CA ASP A 205 17.21 0.85 0.27
C ASP A 205 16.42 -0.39 -0.15
N GLU A 206 16.10 -0.46 -1.45
CA GLU A 206 15.46 -1.59 -2.14
C GLU A 206 16.07 -2.95 -1.74
N TYR A 207 17.38 -2.96 -1.45
CA TYR A 207 18.19 -4.11 -1.07
C TYR A 207 18.08 -4.50 0.40
N SER A 208 17.58 -3.64 1.25
CA SER A 208 17.62 -3.85 2.70
C SER A 208 16.35 -4.51 3.23
N TYR A 209 15.19 -4.13 2.66
CA TYR A 209 13.95 -4.88 2.88
C TYR A 209 14.02 -6.29 2.24
N LEU A 210 14.57 -6.41 1.00
CA LEU A 210 14.85 -7.71 0.37
C LEU A 210 16.01 -8.47 1.03
N GLY A 211 16.96 -7.74 1.62
CA GLY A 211 18.08 -8.28 2.39
C GLY A 211 17.61 -9.02 3.63
N ILE A 212 16.61 -8.50 4.36
CA ILE A 212 16.01 -9.22 5.49
C ILE A 212 15.22 -10.45 5.03
N THR A 213 14.53 -10.41 3.90
CA THR A 213 13.86 -11.62 3.37
C THR A 213 14.84 -12.69 2.89
N ASN A 214 16.11 -12.31 2.64
CA ASN A 214 17.19 -13.22 2.25
C ASN A 214 18.05 -13.67 3.44
N ASP A 215 18.36 -12.79 4.40
CA ASP A 215 19.22 -13.06 5.56
C ASP A 215 18.46 -13.68 6.73
N LEU A 216 17.20 -13.27 6.95
CA LEU A 216 16.24 -14.09 7.69
C LEU A 216 15.69 -15.09 6.68
N GLY A 217 16.45 -16.15 6.40
CA GLY A 217 16.04 -17.21 5.48
C GLY A 217 14.56 -17.49 5.67
N ALA A 218 13.81 -17.52 4.57
CA ALA A 218 12.34 -17.35 4.52
C ALA A 218 11.52 -18.19 5.52
N ASP A 219 12.11 -19.23 6.11
CA ASP A 219 11.58 -20.05 7.21
C ASP A 219 11.66 -19.42 8.62
N SER A 220 12.29 -18.25 8.78
CA SER A 220 12.58 -17.60 10.08
C SER A 220 11.58 -16.51 10.47
N LEU A 221 10.74 -16.08 9.53
CA LEU A 221 9.65 -15.14 9.79
C LEU A 221 8.39 -15.95 10.18
N PRO A 222 7.80 -15.73 11.36
CA PRO A 222 6.60 -16.45 11.75
C PRO A 222 5.47 -16.16 10.75
N GLY A 223 5.10 -17.18 9.96
CA GLY A 223 4.02 -17.12 8.97
C GLY A 223 4.43 -16.91 7.51
N VAL A 224 5.74 -16.88 7.19
CA VAL A 224 6.23 -16.87 5.80
C VAL A 224 6.75 -18.27 5.47
N GLY A 225 6.08 -18.98 4.57
CA GLY A 225 6.60 -20.26 4.05
C GLY A 225 7.74 -19.99 3.07
N GLY A 226 8.81 -20.77 3.17
CA GLY A 226 10.05 -20.65 2.40
C GLY A 226 9.87 -20.45 0.88
N ILE A 227 10.73 -19.59 0.31
CA ILE A 227 10.82 -19.35 -1.14
C ILE A 227 11.78 -20.39 -1.75
N PRO A 228 11.35 -21.26 -2.69
CA PRO A 228 12.27 -22.12 -3.43
C PRO A 228 12.98 -21.31 -4.53
N GLY A 229 14.32 -21.26 -4.53
CA GLY A 229 15.10 -20.93 -5.73
C GLY A 229 16.25 -19.90 -5.64
N SER A 230 16.74 -19.49 -4.48
CA SER A 230 17.85 -18.52 -4.39
C SER A 230 19.25 -19.17 -4.44
N GLU A 231 19.70 -19.56 -5.64
CA GLU A 231 21.13 -19.64 -5.95
C GLU A 231 21.44 -18.70 -7.13
N GLY A 232 22.16 -17.60 -6.88
CA GLY A 232 22.71 -16.72 -7.92
C GLY A 232 22.60 -15.24 -7.59
N GLY A 233 23.70 -14.65 -7.08
CA GLY A 233 23.80 -13.21 -6.87
C GLY A 233 23.87 -12.42 -8.18
N PHE A 234 23.21 -11.27 -8.22
CA PHE A 234 23.29 -10.31 -9.32
C PHE A 234 23.66 -8.93 -8.78
N ALA A 235 24.87 -8.47 -9.13
CA ALA A 235 25.30 -7.09 -8.99
C ALA A 235 25.48 -6.50 -10.39
N GLY A 236 24.75 -5.40 -10.68
CA GLY A 236 24.95 -4.56 -11.85
C GLY A 236 24.19 -4.98 -13.12
N GLN A 237 22.94 -4.52 -13.26
CA GLN A 237 22.29 -4.28 -14.55
C GLN A 237 21.06 -3.37 -14.43
N GLU A 238 20.72 -2.70 -15.53
CA GLU A 238 19.59 -1.78 -15.73
C GLU A 238 18.24 -2.33 -15.28
N TYR A 239 17.35 -1.41 -14.89
CA TYR A 239 15.95 -1.65 -14.53
C TYR A 239 15.28 -2.64 -15.50
N PRO A 240 14.75 -3.79 -15.03
CA PRO A 240 13.88 -4.60 -15.87
C PRO A 240 12.57 -3.85 -16.10
N PRO A 241 11.94 -4.04 -17.28
CA PRO A 241 10.65 -3.46 -17.57
C PRO A 241 9.59 -4.01 -16.62
N ASP A 242 8.58 -3.18 -16.40
CA ASP A 242 7.34 -3.39 -15.67
C ASP A 242 6.72 -4.80 -15.84
N GLU A 243 7.21 -5.76 -15.07
CA GLU A 243 6.52 -7.01 -14.80
C GLU A 243 5.80 -6.83 -13.47
N GLY A 244 4.56 -6.34 -13.57
CA GLY A 244 3.70 -6.00 -12.45
C GLY A 244 3.84 -6.96 -11.27
N VAL A 245 4.25 -6.41 -10.12
CA VAL A 245 4.37 -7.15 -8.87
C VAL A 245 2.97 -7.61 -8.46
N TYR A 246 2.66 -8.85 -8.82
CA TYR A 246 1.49 -9.57 -8.37
C TYR A 246 1.60 -9.78 -6.86
N TRP A 247 0.74 -9.08 -6.12
CA TRP A 247 0.44 -9.38 -4.73
C TRP A 247 -0.14 -10.79 -4.63
N MET A 248 0.71 -11.80 -4.46
CA MET A 248 0.31 -13.16 -4.10
C MET A 248 0.93 -13.53 -2.74
N LYS A 249 0.07 -13.99 -1.83
CA LYS A 249 0.47 -14.89 -0.75
C LYS A 249 1.06 -16.17 -1.38
N PRO A 250 2.17 -16.72 -0.88
CA PRO A 250 2.41 -18.15 -0.98
C PRO A 250 1.54 -18.88 0.08
N GLY A 251 0.91 -20.00 -0.29
CA GLY A 251 0.52 -21.04 0.67
C GLY A 251 -0.95 -21.16 1.11
N VAL A 252 -1.94 -20.90 0.24
CA VAL A 252 -3.28 -21.48 0.44
C VAL A 252 -3.46 -22.57 -0.61
N GLU A 253 -3.38 -23.84 -0.19
CA GLU A 253 -3.85 -24.95 -1.00
C GLU A 253 -5.34 -24.75 -1.32
N ASP A 254 -5.67 -24.67 -2.61
CA ASP A 254 -7.05 -24.70 -3.10
C ASP A 254 -7.65 -26.09 -2.82
N GLY A 255 -8.21 -26.25 -1.63
CA GLY A 255 -9.12 -27.33 -1.28
C GLY A 255 -10.51 -27.10 -1.86
N TYR A 256 -10.63 -27.09 -3.19
CA TYR A 256 -11.92 -27.30 -3.87
C TYR A 256 -11.84 -28.55 -4.74
N ALA A 257 -12.28 -29.66 -4.15
CA ALA A 257 -12.54 -30.90 -4.86
C ALA A 257 -13.59 -30.65 -5.96
N ASN A 258 -13.23 -31.04 -7.19
CA ASN A 258 -14.14 -31.17 -8.32
C ASN A 258 -15.08 -32.37 -8.10
N PRO A 259 -16.42 -32.20 -8.03
CA PRO A 259 -17.33 -33.31 -7.78
C PRO A 259 -17.80 -34.03 -9.07
N ASP A 260 -17.10 -33.90 -10.20
CA ASP A 260 -17.39 -34.71 -11.39
C ASP A 260 -16.09 -35.19 -12.08
N ALA A 261 -15.60 -36.34 -11.64
CA ALA A 261 -14.73 -37.21 -12.44
C ALA A 261 -14.86 -38.67 -11.94
N SER A 262 -15.73 -39.40 -12.64
CA SER A 262 -16.01 -40.86 -12.58
C SER A 262 -16.92 -41.36 -11.45
#